data_AF-A0A7J9ZEW9-F1
#
_entry.id   AF-A0A7J9ZEW9-F1
#
_cell.length_a   1.000
_cell.length_b   1.000
_cell.length_c   1.000
_cell.angle_alpha   90.00
_cell.angle_beta   90.00
_cell.angle_gamma   90.00
#
_symmetry.space_group_name_H-M   'P 1'
#
loop_
_entity.id
_entity.type
_entity.pdbx_description
1 polymer ?
#
loop_
_entity_poly.entity_id
_entity_poly.type
_entity_poly.pdbx_seq_one_letter_code
_entity_poly.pdbx_strand_id
1 'polypeptide(L)'
;MAGSVILTRDLSWPVNSSQYNWVLEFLLNSATSVGLTELLVETLENNLPMLSVADMEPDDRLTVLRLLRDHLVSDATERLPSSMANRAGYVHALEELAALARRVLAERG
;
A
#
# COMPACT_ATOMS: atom_id res chain seq x y z
N MET A 1 -12.96 -10.91 2.12
CA MET A 1 -13.64 -9.60 2.06
C MET A 1 -12.75 -8.62 1.31
N ALA A 2 -13.28 -7.84 0.38
CA ALA A 2 -12.49 -6.81 -0.30
C ALA A 2 -12.01 -5.74 0.70
N GLY A 3 -10.79 -5.24 0.52
CA GLY A 3 -10.22 -4.14 1.28
C GLY A 3 -10.05 -2.88 0.43
N SER A 4 -9.56 -1.78 1.01
CA SER A 4 -9.31 -0.54 0.26
C SER A 4 -8.10 0.21 0.81
N VAL A 5 -7.30 0.78 -0.09
CA VAL A 5 -6.25 1.74 0.26
C VAL A 5 -6.72 3.13 -0.15
N ILE A 6 -6.97 4.00 0.83
CA ILE A 6 -7.46 5.36 0.61
C ILE A 6 -6.27 6.31 0.61
N LEU A 7 -5.96 6.90 -0.55
CA LEU A 7 -4.78 7.77 -0.76
C LEU A 7 -5.12 9.25 -0.51
N THR A 8 -6.35 9.63 -0.85
CA THR A 8 -6.95 10.95 -0.59
C THR A 8 -8.45 10.77 -0.34
N ARG A 9 -9.16 11.85 0.00
CA ARG A 9 -10.61 11.82 0.20
C ARG A 9 -11.39 11.31 -1.02
N ASP A 10 -10.88 11.60 -2.22
CA ASP A 10 -11.54 11.31 -3.50
C ASP A 10 -10.83 10.20 -4.30
N LEU A 11 -9.75 9.63 -3.75
CA LEU A 11 -8.94 8.62 -4.43
C LEU A 11 -8.70 7.41 -3.53
N SER A 12 -9.29 6.29 -3.92
CA SER A 12 -9.08 5.00 -3.27
C SER A 12 -8.76 3.92 -4.29
N TRP A 13 -8.04 2.90 -3.84
CA TRP A 13 -7.71 1.71 -4.60
C TRP A 13 -8.42 0.50 -3.97
N PRO A 14 -9.59 0.09 -4.51
CA PRO A 14 -10.32 -1.06 -4.01
C PRO A 14 -9.62 -2.37 -4.42
N VAL A 15 -9.54 -3.32 -3.50
CA VAL A 15 -8.75 -4.54 -3.68
C VAL A 15 -9.35 -5.78 -3.06
N ASN A 16 -8.86 -6.94 -3.48
CA ASN A 16 -9.12 -8.18 -2.75
C ASN A 16 -8.27 -8.29 -1.48
N SER A 17 -8.62 -9.23 -0.59
CA SER A 17 -7.92 -9.41 0.70
C SER A 17 -6.44 -9.74 0.55
N SER A 18 -6.07 -10.50 -0.49
CA SER A 18 -4.68 -10.91 -0.69
C SER A 18 -3.80 -9.71 -1.06
N GLN A 19 -4.27 -8.85 -1.97
CA GLN A 19 -3.58 -7.61 -2.35
C GLN A 19 -3.51 -6.63 -1.19
N TYR A 20 -4.61 -6.49 -0.44
CA TYR A 20 -4.66 -5.64 0.74
C TYR A 20 -3.63 -6.05 1.79
N ASN A 21 -3.61 -7.34 2.16
CA ASN A 21 -2.66 -7.86 3.15
C ASN A 21 -1.21 -7.75 2.67
N TRP A 22 -0.95 -8.03 1.39
CA TRP A 22 0.39 -7.86 0.82
C TRP A 22 0.87 -6.42 0.98
N VAL A 23 0.02 -5.43 0.68
CA VAL A 23 0.39 -4.01 0.80
C VAL A 23 0.67 -3.63 2.25
N LEU A 24 -0.14 -4.11 3.20
CA LEU A 24 0.12 -3.90 4.63
C LEU A 24 1.45 -4.52 5.07
N GLU A 25 1.72 -5.76 4.69
CA GLU A 25 2.97 -6.45 5.01
C GLU A 25 4.19 -5.73 4.41
N PHE A 26 4.08 -5.26 3.17
CA PHE A 26 5.13 -4.47 2.54
C PHE A 26 5.40 -3.16 3.26
N LEU A 27 4.34 -2.41 3.60
CA LEU A 27 4.48 -1.16 4.33
C LEU A 27 5.07 -1.41 5.72
N LEU A 28 4.65 -2.47 6.41
CA LEU A 28 5.17 -2.84 7.72
C LEU A 28 6.67 -3.20 7.66
N ASN A 29 7.08 -3.96 6.64
CA ASN A 29 8.49 -4.32 6.43
C ASN A 29 9.36 -3.12 6.01
N SER A 30 8.74 -2.07 5.47
CA SER A 30 9.43 -0.87 4.99
C SER A 30 9.34 0.31 5.97
N ALA A 31 8.48 0.22 6.99
CA ALA A 31 8.26 1.28 7.95
C ALA A 31 9.51 1.49 8.82
N THR A 32 9.96 2.74 8.91
CA THR A 32 11.11 3.11 9.73
C THR A 32 10.73 3.94 10.97
N SER A 33 9.50 4.44 11.03
CA SER A 33 8.99 5.19 12.18
C SER A 33 8.17 4.28 13.10
N VAL A 34 8.29 4.50 14.42
CA VAL A 34 7.54 3.75 15.42
C VAL A 34 6.04 4.00 15.25
N GLY A 35 5.63 5.25 15.01
CA GLY A 35 4.22 5.62 14.82
C GLY A 35 3.58 4.95 13.60
N LEU A 36 4.24 4.94 12.44
CA LEU A 36 3.73 4.24 11.25
C LEU A 36 3.64 2.72 11.51
N THR A 37 4.62 2.16 12.21
CA THR A 37 4.61 0.73 12.56
C THR A 37 3.43 0.40 13.46
N GLU A 38 3.20 1.17 14.52
CA GLU A 38 2.07 0.97 15.45
C GLU A 38 0.72 1.07 14.72
N LEU A 39 0.54 2.07 13.85
CA LEU A 39 -0.68 2.23 13.06
C LEU A 39 -0.92 1.06 12.11
N LEU A 40 0.13 0.56 11.43
CA LEU A 40 0.02 -0.58 10.52
C LEU A 40 -0.27 -1.88 11.29
N VAL A 41 0.34 -2.08 12.46
CA VAL A 41 0.06 -3.20 13.35
C VAL A 41 -1.38 -3.14 13.84
N GLU A 42 -1.85 -1.98 14.31
CA GLU A 42 -3.24 -1.80 14.75
C GLU A 42 -4.23 -2.12 13.62
N THR A 43 -3.93 -1.66 12.40
CA THR A 43 -4.75 -1.94 11.22
C THR A 43 -4.85 -3.44 10.95
N LEU A 44 -3.74 -4.17 11.08
CA LEU A 44 -3.66 -5.61 10.86
C LEU A 44 -4.33 -6.42 11.98
N GLU A 45 -4.05 -6.09 13.25
CA GLU A 45 -4.60 -6.78 14.43
C GLU A 45 -6.12 -6.61 14.56
N ASN A 46 -6.64 -5.43 14.22
CA ASN A 46 -8.08 -5.18 14.20
C ASN A 46 -8.76 -5.65 12.90
N ASN A 47 -8.00 -6.24 11.96
CA ASN A 47 -8.51 -6.71 10.67
C ASN A 47 -9.34 -5.64 9.94
N LEU A 48 -8.84 -4.39 9.97
CA LEU A 48 -9.56 -3.27 9.37
C LEU A 48 -9.63 -3.46 7.85
N PRO A 49 -10.81 -3.29 7.22
CA PRO A 49 -10.97 -3.48 5.79
C PRO A 49 -10.41 -2.30 4.96
N MET A 50 -9.76 -1.33 5.61
CA MET A 50 -9.21 -0.16 4.93
C MET A 50 -7.96 0.38 5.61
N LEU A 51 -7.03 0.85 4.79
CA LEU A 51 -5.88 1.65 5.20
C LEU A 51 -6.09 3.06 4.68
N SER A 52 -6.25 4.02 5.59
CA SER A 52 -6.39 5.42 5.22
C SER A 52 -5.04 6.14 5.28
N VAL A 53 -4.35 6.21 4.14
CA VAL A 53 -3.14 7.02 3.98
C VAL A 53 -3.47 8.51 4.02
N ALA A 54 -4.72 8.88 3.70
CA ALA A 54 -5.21 10.26 3.78
C ALA A 54 -5.25 10.81 5.22
N ASP A 55 -5.53 9.94 6.20
CA ASP A 55 -5.71 10.30 7.62
C ASP A 55 -4.42 10.16 8.44
N MET A 56 -3.32 9.70 7.83
CA MET A 56 -2.00 9.65 8.46
C MET A 56 -1.43 11.05 8.67
N GLU A 57 -0.54 11.18 9.66
CA GLU A 57 0.28 12.37 9.84
C GLU A 57 1.04 12.74 8.55
N PRO A 58 1.29 14.03 8.26
CA PRO A 58 1.82 14.47 6.98
C PRO A 58 3.13 13.78 6.56
N ASP A 59 4.04 13.53 7.50
CA ASP A 59 5.34 12.91 7.26
C ASP A 59 5.20 11.41 6.98
N ASP A 60 4.38 10.69 7.76
CA ASP A 60 4.10 9.27 7.53
C ASP A 60 3.34 9.07 6.22
N ARG A 61 2.37 9.93 5.93
CA ARG A 61 1.65 9.96 4.65
C ARG A 61 2.61 10.12 3.47
N LEU A 62 3.53 11.08 3.55
CA LEU A 62 4.52 11.30 2.50
C LEU A 62 5.45 10.09 2.34
N THR A 63 5.85 9.49 3.46
CA THR A 63 6.70 8.29 3.49
C THR A 63 6.00 7.11 2.82
N VAL A 64 4.76 6.80 3.21
CA VAL A 64 3.96 5.73 2.62
C VAL A 64 3.76 5.96 1.12
N LEU A 65 3.39 7.16 0.70
CA LEU A 65 3.21 7.46 -0.73
C LEU A 65 4.48 7.25 -1.54
N ARG A 66 5.66 7.58 -0.99
CA ARG A 66 6.96 7.32 -1.63
C ARG A 66 7.27 5.83 -1.69
N LEU A 67 7.07 5.09 -0.60
CA LEU A 67 7.25 3.64 -0.56
C LEU A 67 6.38 2.93 -1.61
N LEU A 68 5.10 3.30 -1.69
CA LEU A 68 4.16 2.77 -2.66
C LEU A 68 4.57 3.08 -4.10
N ARG A 69 5.09 4.29 -4.36
CA ARG A 69 5.53 4.71 -5.70
C ARG A 69 6.81 4.00 -6.15
N ASP A 70 7.79 3.88 -5.25
CA ASP A 70 9.18 3.57 -5.62
C ASP A 70 9.55 2.10 -5.40
N HIS A 71 8.97 1.45 -4.40
CA HIS A 71 9.46 0.15 -3.92
C HIS A 71 8.43 -0.98 -4.03
N LEU A 72 7.13 -0.66 -4.01
CA LEU A 72 6.03 -1.62 -4.05
C LEU A 72 6.17 -2.69 -5.15
N VAL A 73 6.37 -2.25 -6.39
CA VAL A 73 6.40 -3.14 -7.57
C VAL A 73 7.68 -3.97 -7.59
N SER A 74 8.81 -3.40 -7.16
CA SER A 74 10.09 -4.13 -7.08
C SER A 74 10.01 -5.23 -6.04
N ASP A 75 9.55 -4.90 -4.83
CA ASP A 75 9.40 -5.86 -3.73
C ASP A 75 8.45 -7.01 -4.11
N ALA A 76 7.33 -6.69 -4.77
CA ALA A 76 6.42 -7.70 -5.30
C ALA A 76 7.06 -8.58 -6.38
N THR A 77 7.81 -7.99 -7.30
CA THR A 77 8.49 -8.75 -8.36
C THR A 77 9.52 -9.72 -7.78
N GLU A 78 10.21 -9.33 -6.70
CA GLU A 78 11.23 -10.15 -6.06
C GLU A 78 10.63 -11.24 -5.16
N ARG A 79 9.60 -10.91 -4.37
CA ARG A 79 9.06 -11.79 -3.33
C ARG A 79 7.91 -12.68 -3.79
N LEU A 80 7.17 -12.29 -4.85
CA LEU A 80 6.07 -13.13 -5.33
C LEU A 80 6.61 -14.41 -5.99
N PRO A 81 6.16 -15.60 -5.57
CA PRO A 81 6.62 -16.86 -6.14
C PRO A 81 6.46 -16.90 -7.64
N SER A 82 7.50 -17.32 -8.38
CA SER A 82 7.42 -17.46 -9.84
C SER A 82 6.37 -18.47 -10.30
N SER A 83 6.00 -19.43 -9.44
CA SER A 83 4.94 -20.42 -9.66
C SER A 83 3.53 -19.92 -9.33
N MET A 84 3.39 -18.69 -8.82
CA MET A 84 2.09 -18.12 -8.45
C MET A 84 1.19 -17.99 -9.69
N ALA A 85 -0.01 -18.55 -9.59
CA ALA A 85 -1.03 -18.38 -10.62
C ALA A 85 -1.38 -16.89 -10.77
N ASN A 86 -1.42 -16.40 -12.01
CA ASN A 86 -1.69 -15.00 -12.32
C ASN A 86 -0.73 -13.99 -11.64
N ARG A 87 0.54 -14.34 -11.42
CA ARG A 87 1.56 -13.42 -10.88
C ARG A 87 1.61 -12.09 -11.64
N ALA A 88 1.52 -12.12 -12.98
CA ALA A 88 1.53 -10.93 -13.81
C ALA A 88 0.36 -9.99 -13.50
N GLY A 89 -0.86 -10.52 -13.39
CA GLY A 89 -2.03 -9.73 -13.01
C GLY A 89 -1.95 -9.19 -11.58
N TYR A 90 -1.31 -9.93 -10.67
CA TYR A 90 -1.07 -9.46 -9.31
C TYR A 90 -0.12 -8.26 -9.28
N VAL A 91 1.03 -8.38 -9.97
CA VAL A 91 2.00 -7.28 -10.11
C VAL A 91 1.34 -6.07 -10.79
N HIS A 92 0.55 -6.29 -11.84
CA HIS A 92 -0.15 -5.22 -12.53
C HIS A 92 -1.08 -4.43 -11.61
N ALA A 93 -1.83 -5.10 -10.73
CA ALA A 93 -2.67 -4.41 -9.75
C ALA A 93 -1.83 -3.53 -8.80
N LEU A 94 -0.64 -3.99 -8.40
CA LEU A 94 0.27 -3.20 -7.58
C LEU A 94 0.87 -2.00 -8.34
N GLU A 95 1.10 -2.14 -9.65
CA GLU A 95 1.48 -1.02 -10.52
C GLU A 95 0.40 0.06 -10.56
N GLU A 96 -0.89 -0.32 -10.57
CA GLU A 96 -2.00 0.63 -10.48
C GLU A 96 -1.92 1.44 -9.17
N LEU A 97 -1.73 0.77 -8.02
CA LEU A 97 -1.56 1.46 -6.74
C LEU A 97 -0.35 2.41 -6.76
N ALA A 98 0.80 1.96 -7.28
CA ALA A 98 2.00 2.79 -7.40
C ALA A 98 1.76 4.02 -8.28
N ALA A 99 1.00 3.87 -9.37
CA ALA A 99 0.61 4.97 -10.26
C ALA A 99 -0.33 5.97 -9.57
N LEU A 100 -1.28 5.49 -8.76
CA LEU A 100 -2.15 6.34 -7.96
C LEU A 100 -1.35 7.13 -6.92
N ALA A 101 -0.42 6.48 -6.21
CA ALA A 101 0.48 7.16 -5.27
C ALA A 101 1.35 8.23 -5.97
N ARG A 102 1.87 7.93 -7.16
CA ARG A 102 2.60 8.89 -7.99
C ARG A 102 1.75 10.11 -8.34
N ARG A 103 0.50 9.90 -8.73
CA ARG A 103 -0.44 10.99 -9.04
C ARG A 103 -0.65 11.91 -7.83
N VAL A 104 -0.91 11.32 -6.66
CA VAL A 104 -1.09 12.09 -5.42
C VAL A 104 0.16 12.91 -5.07
N LEU A 105 1.36 12.35 -5.27
CA LEU A 105 2.60 13.09 -5.03
C LEU A 105 2.80 14.24 -6.04
N ALA A 106 2.40 14.05 -7.29
CA ALA A 106 2.50 15.09 -8.33
C ALA A 106 1.53 16.26 -8.10
N GLU A 107 0.34 15.99 -7.57
CA GLU A 107 -0.67 17.02 -7.23
C GLU A 107 -0.28 17.86 -5.98
N ARG A 108 0.78 17.48 -5.27
CA ARG A 108 1.28 18.18 -4.06
C ARG A 108 2.54 19.03 -4.29
N GLY A 109 3.15 18.94 -5.48
CA GLY A 109 4.31 19.75 -5.88
C GLY A 109 3.89 20.98 -6.65
#